data_AF-A0A7Y2FP54-F1
#
_entry.id   AF-A0A7Y2FP54-F1
#
_cell.length_a   1.000
_cell.length_b   1.000
_cell.length_c   1.000
_cell.angle_alpha   90.00
_cell.angle_beta   90.00
_cell.angle_gamma   90.00
#
_symmetry.space_group_name_H-M   'P 1'
#
loop_
_entity.id
_entity.type
_entity.pdbx_description
1 polymer ?
#
loop_
_entity_poly.entity_id
_entity_poly.type
_entity_poly.pdbx_seq_one_letter_code
_entity_poly.pdbx_strand_id
1 'polypeptide(L)'
;MASVTPIDDDFCDVRFSFTVKKLGGADITAGVGKAFTKEIARQLEEDAPIWEHKTFLEQPMLCDGDGPVAQFRKWCKHFYPDWYHKQARDEYDGVQEVSKPLTLAERRKRLAAA
;
A
#
# COMPACT_ATOMS: atom_id res chain seq x y z
N MET A 1 0.09 3.80 -12.79
CA MET A 1 0.35 2.45 -12.28
C MET A 1 0.84 2.56 -10.86
N ALA A 2 0.21 1.82 -9.95
CA ALA A 2 0.69 1.64 -8.58
C ALA A 2 1.59 0.40 -8.52
N SER A 3 2.65 0.45 -7.75
CA SER A 3 3.51 -0.70 -7.44
C SER A 3 3.81 -0.68 -5.95
N VAL A 4 3.60 -1.82 -5.30
CA VAL A 4 3.93 -2.03 -3.89
C VAL A 4 4.99 -3.11 -3.82
N THR A 5 6.10 -2.82 -3.16
CA THR A 5 7.22 -3.76 -2.98
C THR A 5 7.42 -3.98 -1.49
N PRO A 6 7.33 -5.22 -0.98
CA PRO A 6 7.63 -5.50 0.42
C PRO A 6 9.11 -5.22 0.70
N ILE A 7 9.39 -4.60 1.85
CA ILE A 7 10.75 -4.43 2.39
C ILE A 7 11.03 -5.58 3.35
N ASP A 8 10.09 -5.82 4.26
CA ASP A 8 10.03 -6.95 5.20
C ASP A 8 8.54 -7.29 5.45
N ASP A 9 8.25 -8.09 6.48
CA ASP A 9 6.88 -8.54 6.78
C ASP A 9 5.97 -7.41 7.30
N ASP A 10 6.55 -6.31 7.82
CA ASP A 10 5.80 -5.18 8.41
C ASP A 10 5.76 -3.95 7.50
N PHE A 11 6.78 -3.76 6.65
CA PHE A 11 6.96 -2.55 5.86
C PHE A 11 6.96 -2.84 4.36
N CYS A 12 6.31 -1.95 3.61
CA CYS A 12 6.36 -1.95 2.16
C CYS A 12 6.58 -0.55 1.60
N ASP A 13 7.17 -0.50 0.41
CA ASP A 13 7.29 0.70 -0.40
C ASP A 13 6.09 0.80 -1.34
N VAL A 14 5.37 1.91 -1.27
CA VAL A 14 4.26 2.22 -2.19
C VAL A 14 4.72 3.30 -3.16
N ARG A 15 4.73 3.00 -4.46
CA ARG A 15 5.08 3.94 -5.54
C ARG A 15 3.93 4.07 -6.53
N PHE A 16 3.62 5.30 -6.91
CA PHE A 16 2.64 5.60 -7.94
C PHE A 16 3.30 6.36 -9.10
N SER A 17 3.18 5.80 -10.30
CA SER A 17 3.71 6.37 -11.54
C SER A 17 2.55 6.74 -12.45
N PHE A 18 2.51 7.98 -12.95
CA PHE A 18 1.44 8.46 -13.82
C PHE A 18 1.97 8.92 -15.16
N THR A 19 1.16 8.70 -16.19
CA THR A 19 1.37 9.24 -17.53
C THR A 19 0.12 9.98 -17.92
N VAL A 20 0.27 11.24 -18.31
CA VAL A 20 -0.85 12.06 -18.81
C VAL A 20 -0.85 12.08 -20.32
N LYS A 21 -2.04 12.08 -20.92
CA LYS A 21 -2.19 12.29 -22.36
C LYS A 21 -1.75 13.72 -22.69
N LYS A 22 -1.04 13.90 -23.80
CA LYS A 22 -0.68 15.23 -24.31
C LYS A 22 -1.95 16.05 -24.56
N LEU A 23 -1.98 17.28 -24.05
CA LEU A 23 -3.11 18.20 -24.09
C LEU A 23 -2.60 19.60 -24.43
N GLY A 24 -3.12 20.21 -25.49
CA GLY A 24 -2.96 21.65 -25.78
C GLY A 24 -1.53 22.20 -25.90
N GLY A 25 -0.50 21.35 -25.96
CA GLY A 25 0.91 21.75 -25.97
C GLY A 25 1.69 21.20 -24.78
N ALA A 26 3.01 21.38 -24.79
CA ALA A 26 3.90 20.82 -23.76
C ALA A 26 3.62 21.41 -22.36
N ASP A 27 3.45 22.73 -22.28
CA ASP A 27 3.27 23.43 -21.00
C ASP A 27 1.94 23.09 -20.33
N ILE A 28 0.85 23.01 -21.11
CA ILE A 28 -0.47 22.61 -20.62
C ILE A 28 -0.42 21.16 -20.13
N THR A 29 0.21 20.25 -20.90
CA THR A 29 0.39 18.86 -20.50
C THR A 29 1.16 18.74 -19.19
N ALA A 30 2.25 19.50 -19.05
CA ALA A 30 3.07 19.52 -17.83
C ALA A 30 2.29 20.07 -16.63
N GLY A 31 1.51 21.13 -16.82
CA GLY A 31 0.64 21.71 -15.78
C GLY A 31 -0.40 20.72 -15.27
N VAL A 32 -1.10 20.04 -16.19
CA VAL A 32 -2.07 18.98 -15.84
C VAL A 32 -1.39 17.83 -15.11
N GLY A 33 -0.23 17.36 -15.61
CA GLY A 33 0.54 16.31 -14.95
C GLY A 33 0.93 16.68 -13.52
N LYS A 34 1.41 17.90 -13.29
CA LYS A 34 1.77 18.38 -11.96
C LYS A 34 0.57 18.46 -11.01
N ALA A 35 -0.56 18.97 -11.49
CA ALA A 35 -1.79 19.05 -10.70
C ALA A 35 -2.30 17.65 -10.32
N PHE A 36 -2.30 16.72 -11.27
CA PHE A 36 -2.74 15.34 -11.05
C PHE A 36 -1.84 14.61 -10.04
N THR A 37 -0.52 14.69 -10.18
CA THR A 37 0.42 14.09 -9.23
C THR A 37 0.24 14.66 -7.82
N LYS A 38 0.02 15.99 -7.69
CA LYS A 38 -0.23 16.62 -6.39
C LYS A 38 -1.52 16.09 -5.74
N GLU A 39 -2.58 15.93 -6.52
CA GLU A 39 -3.86 15.43 -5.99
C GLU A 39 -3.75 13.98 -5.53
N ILE A 40 -3.08 13.11 -6.30
CA ILE A 40 -2.90 11.72 -5.86
C ILE A 40 -2.00 11.63 -4.62
N ALA A 41 -0.94 12.45 -4.53
CA ALA A 41 -0.13 12.52 -3.32
C ALA A 41 -0.98 12.88 -2.09
N ARG A 42 -1.89 13.86 -2.24
CA ARG A 42 -2.83 14.25 -1.19
C ARG A 42 -3.75 13.09 -0.78
N GLN A 43 -4.31 12.35 -1.73
CA GLN A 43 -5.17 11.18 -1.43
C GLN A 43 -4.39 10.07 -0.70
N LEU A 44 -3.14 9.83 -1.08
CA LEU A 44 -2.27 8.89 -0.35
C LEU A 44 -2.01 9.35 1.09
N GLU A 45 -1.84 10.65 1.31
CA GLU A 45 -1.69 11.21 2.66
C GLU A 45 -2.96 11.03 3.51
N GLU A 46 -4.14 10.95 2.89
CA GLU A 46 -5.40 10.65 3.58
C GLU A 46 -5.55 9.16 3.93
N ASP A 47 -5.09 8.26 3.05
CA ASP A 47 -5.13 6.82 3.28
C ASP A 47 -4.08 6.35 4.30
N ALA A 48 -2.89 6.96 4.29
CA ALA A 48 -1.77 6.60 5.15
C ALA A 48 -2.13 6.45 6.64
N PRO A 49 -2.78 7.43 7.32
CA PRO A 49 -3.13 7.27 8.73
C PRO A 49 -4.09 6.10 8.99
N ILE A 50 -4.95 5.74 8.05
CA ILE A 50 -5.82 4.56 8.18
C ILE A 50 -5.00 3.28 8.11
N TRP A 51 -4.04 3.19 7.18
CA TRP A 51 -3.20 2.00 7.04
C TRP A 51 -2.23 1.81 8.21
N GLU A 52 -1.69 2.89 8.75
CA GLU A 52 -0.73 2.87 9.87
C GLU A 52 -1.41 2.55 11.23
N HIS A 53 -2.74 2.66 11.33
CA HIS A 53 -3.48 2.46 12.59
C HIS A 53 -4.61 1.42 12.47
N LYS A 54 -4.57 0.56 11.45
CA LYS A 54 -5.50 -0.57 11.32
C LYS A 54 -4.79 -1.89 11.61
N THR A 55 -5.60 -2.89 11.95
CA THR A 55 -5.14 -4.29 12.03
C THR A 55 -5.70 -5.10 10.86
N PHE A 56 -4.98 -6.16 10.48
CA PHE A 56 -5.49 -7.13 9.54
C PHE A 56 -6.41 -8.12 10.27
N LEU A 57 -7.63 -8.26 9.75
CA LEU A 57 -8.58 -9.28 10.22
C LEU A 57 -8.71 -10.34 9.14
N GLU A 58 -8.43 -11.61 9.44
CA GLU A 58 -8.60 -12.71 8.47
C GLU A 58 -10.06 -12.85 8.04
N GLN A 59 -10.97 -12.79 9.01
CA GLN A 59 -12.42 -12.86 8.83
C GLN A 59 -13.06 -11.51 9.21
N PRO A 60 -13.01 -10.50 8.32
CA PRO A 60 -13.65 -9.22 8.59
C PRO A 60 -15.17 -9.38 8.58
N MET A 61 -15.87 -8.59 9.41
CA MET A 61 -17.32 -8.43 9.28
C MET A 61 -17.62 -7.60 8.03
N LEU A 62 -18.53 -8.10 7.18
CA LEU A 62 -18.90 -7.46 5.92
C LEU A 62 -20.39 -7.10 5.94
N CYS A 63 -20.75 -6.05 5.22
CA CYS A 63 -22.12 -5.62 4.94
C CYS A 63 -22.43 -5.69 3.44
N ASP A 64 -23.70 -5.49 3.06
CA ASP A 64 -24.15 -5.59 1.66
C ASP A 64 -23.45 -4.63 0.68
N GLY A 65 -22.88 -3.53 1.19
CA GLY A 65 -22.14 -2.54 0.40
C GLY A 65 -20.65 -2.87 0.20
N ASP A 66 -20.11 -3.85 0.93
CA ASP A 66 -18.72 -4.23 0.81
C ASP A 66 -18.45 -4.98 -0.49
N GLY A 67 -17.29 -4.70 -1.09
CA GLY A 67 -16.83 -5.41 -2.27
C GLY A 67 -16.48 -6.89 -1.97
N PRO A 68 -16.00 -7.63 -2.98
CA PRO A 68 -15.69 -9.06 -2.88
C PRO A 68 -14.36 -9.32 -2.13
N VAL A 69 -14.27 -8.93 -0.86
CA VAL A 69 -13.04 -8.98 -0.04
C VAL A 69 -12.49 -10.41 0.08
N ALA A 70 -13.36 -11.38 0.35
CA ALA A 70 -12.95 -12.79 0.51
C ALA A 70 -12.40 -13.38 -0.79
N GLN A 71 -13.06 -13.09 -1.92
CA GLN A 71 -12.63 -13.56 -3.24
C GLN A 71 -11.30 -12.91 -3.65
N PHE A 72 -11.14 -11.61 -3.41
CA PHE A 72 -9.90 -10.89 -3.67
C PHE A 72 -8.73 -11.48 -2.87
N ARG A 73 -8.91 -11.72 -1.57
CA ARG A 73 -7.88 -12.35 -0.73
C ARG A 73 -7.57 -13.78 -1.16
N LYS A 74 -8.57 -14.57 -1.54
CA LYS A 74 -8.35 -15.92 -2.10
C LYS A 74 -7.51 -15.85 -3.38
N TRP A 75 -7.76 -14.87 -4.24
CA TRP A 75 -6.93 -14.65 -5.42
C TRP A 75 -5.49 -14.27 -5.04
N CYS A 76 -5.28 -13.35 -4.10
CA CYS A 76 -3.94 -12.98 -3.62
C CYS A 76 -3.13 -14.16 -3.06
N LYS A 77 -3.79 -15.16 -2.45
CA LYS A 77 -3.10 -16.33 -1.90
C LYS A 77 -2.28 -17.12 -2.93
N HIS A 78 -2.61 -17.06 -4.22
CA HIS A 78 -1.87 -17.79 -5.27
C HIS A 78 -0.43 -17.33 -5.45
N PHE A 79 -0.09 -16.11 -5.02
CA PHE A 79 1.28 -15.58 -5.11
C PHE A 79 2.21 -16.08 -4.01
N TYR A 80 1.67 -16.80 -3.02
CA TYR A 80 2.41 -17.28 -1.86
C TYR A 80 2.16 -18.78 -1.66
N PRO A 81 3.19 -19.61 -1.45
CA PRO A 81 3.03 -21.03 -1.22
C PRO A 81 2.39 -21.32 0.16
N ASP A 82 1.72 -22.46 0.29
CA ASP A 82 0.98 -22.85 1.51
C ASP A 82 1.84 -22.84 2.78
N TRP A 83 3.12 -23.21 2.67
CA TRP A 83 4.04 -23.20 3.81
C TRP A 83 4.30 -21.78 4.33
N TYR A 84 4.34 -20.78 3.44
CA TYR A 84 4.57 -19.38 3.82
C TYR A 84 3.33 -18.78 4.48
N HIS A 85 2.13 -19.12 3.98
CA HIS A 85 0.87 -18.67 4.61
C HIS A 85 0.73 -19.12 6.06
N LYS A 86 1.20 -20.33 6.37
CA LYS A 86 1.17 -20.85 7.74
C LYS A 86 2.19 -20.12 8.61
N GLN A 87 3.43 -20.02 8.15
CA GLN A 87 4.51 -19.35 8.88
C GLN A 87 4.17 -17.88 9.18
N ALA A 88 3.81 -17.10 8.15
CA ALA A 88 3.51 -15.68 8.30
C ALA A 88 2.31 -15.43 9.22
N ARG A 89 1.35 -16.38 9.27
CA ARG A 89 0.21 -16.30 10.19
C ARG A 89 0.62 -16.55 11.64
N ASP A 90 1.37 -17.61 11.88
CA ASP A 90 1.85 -17.95 13.22
C ASP A 90 2.74 -16.81 13.78
N GLU A 91 3.51 -16.16 12.91
CA GLU A 91 4.29 -14.96 13.22
C GLU A 91 3.38 -13.76 13.51
N TYR A 92 2.45 -13.39 12.60
CA TYR A 92 1.55 -12.24 12.76
C TYR A 92 0.67 -12.34 14.02
N ASP A 93 0.05 -13.49 14.25
CA ASP A 93 -0.80 -13.73 15.42
C ASP A 93 0.01 -13.81 16.73
N GLY A 94 1.32 -14.09 16.61
CA GLY A 94 2.28 -14.11 17.72
C GLY A 94 2.86 -12.75 18.10
N VAL A 95 2.66 -11.72 17.27
CA VAL A 95 3.16 -10.36 17.54
C VAL A 95 2.35 -9.71 18.67
N GLN A 96 3.00 -9.47 19.82
CA GLN A 96 2.36 -8.78 20.95
C GLN A 96 2.40 -7.24 20.86
N GLU A 97 3.26 -6.68 20.02
CA GLU A 97 3.42 -5.23 19.86
C GLU A 97 3.43 -4.85 18.38
N VAL A 98 2.44 -4.08 17.92
CA VAL A 98 2.34 -3.59 16.54
C VAL A 98 3.47 -2.59 16.29
N SER A 99 4.22 -2.77 15.18
CA SER A 99 5.38 -1.92 14.87
C SER A 99 4.99 -0.44 14.82
N LYS A 100 5.82 0.44 15.40
CA LYS A 100 5.56 1.89 15.41
C LYS A 100 5.81 2.46 14.01
N PRO A 101 4.93 3.37 13.51
CA PRO A 101 5.13 4.02 12.22
C PRO A 101 6.48 4.72 12.15
N LEU A 102 7.29 4.42 11.13
CA LEU A 102 8.53 5.14 10.87
C LEU A 102 8.22 6.56 10.39
N THR A 103 8.99 7.54 10.85
CA THR A 103 8.98 8.90 10.31
C THR A 103 9.47 8.92 8.86
N LEU A 104 9.09 9.96 8.11
CA LEU A 104 9.52 10.18 6.72
C LEU A 104 11.05 10.21 6.57
N ALA A 105 11.76 10.71 7.59
CA ALA A 105 13.22 10.71 7.62
C ALA A 105 13.80 9.29 7.77
N GLU A 106 13.21 8.48 8.64
CA GLU A 106 13.61 7.08 8.86
C GLU A 106 13.31 6.22 7.61
N ARG A 107 12.14 6.42 6.98
CA ARG A 107 11.78 5.78 5.71
C ARG A 107 12.81 6.08 4.62
N ARG A 108 13.19 7.36 4.46
CA ARG A 108 14.21 7.79 3.48
C ARG A 108 15.59 7.21 3.76
N LYS A 109 15.97 7.09 5.03
CA LYS A 109 17.26 6.51 5.43
C LYS A 109 17.33 5.01 5.13
N ARG A 110 16.24 4.26 5.38
CA ARG A 110 16.13 2.84 5.04
C ARG A 110 16.17 2.61 3.52
N LEU A 111 15.44 3.43 2.76
CA LEU A 111 15.43 3.41 1.30
C LEU A 111 16.81 3.64 0.66
N ALA A 112 17.66 4.43 1.30
CA ALA A 112 19.02 4.67 0.82
C ALA A 112 20.00 3.54 1.20
N ALA A 113 19.60 2.62 2.07
CA ALA A 113 20.40 1.51 2.55
C ALA A 113 20.02 0.15 1.93
N ALA A 114 18.91 0.09 1.19
CA ALA A 114 18.46 -1.05 0.39
C ALA A 114 18.84 -0.84 -1.08
#